data_AF-A0A2S8BPM9-F1
#
_entry.id   AF-A0A2S8BPM9-F1
#
_cell.length_a   1.000
_cell.length_b   1.000
_cell.length_c   1.000
_cell.angle_alpha   90.00
_cell.angle_beta   90.00
_cell.angle_gamma   90.00
#
_symmetry.space_group_name_H-M   'P 1'
#
loop_
_entity.id
_entity.type
_entity.pdbx_description
1 polymer ?
#
loop_
_entity_poly.entity_id
_entity_poly.type
_entity_poly.pdbx_seq_one_letter_code
_entity_poly.pdbx_strand_id
1 'polypeptide(L)'
;MTLEQRQTGKLAPLFDGCRRDDRAALIGYLPTGYPDVPTSVAAMTALVESGCDLIEVGVPYSDPGMDGPTIAATTEARCTAVCGCATRWPRSRRSARPAAARW
;
A
#
# COMPACT_ATOMS: atom_id res chain seq x y z
N MET A 1 30.82 12.27 -3.52
CA MET A 1 29.98 12.19 -2.30
C MET A 1 29.33 10.82 -2.28
N THR A 2 30.04 9.83 -1.76
CA THR A 2 29.58 8.44 -1.65
C THR A 2 28.86 8.30 -0.32
N LEU A 3 27.54 8.07 -0.37
CA LEU A 3 26.77 7.79 0.83
C LEU A 3 27.02 6.33 1.23
N GLU A 4 27.75 6.12 2.33
CA GLU A 4 27.82 4.83 3.00
C GLU A 4 26.45 4.49 3.59
N GLN A 5 25.61 3.73 2.85
CA GLN A 5 24.44 3.07 3.42
C GLN A 5 24.90 1.82 4.19
N ARG A 6 25.41 2.03 5.42
CA ARG A 6 25.95 0.97 6.31
C ARG A 6 24.92 0.39 7.28
N GLN A 7 23.70 0.11 6.85
CA GLN A 7 22.76 -0.64 7.70
C GLN A 7 21.97 -1.64 6.87
N THR A 8 22.09 -2.91 7.25
CA THR A 8 21.26 -3.99 6.74
C THR A 8 19.80 -3.68 7.05
N GLY A 9 18.98 -3.53 6.01
CA GLY A 9 17.56 -3.24 6.17
C GLY A 9 16.84 -4.37 6.91
N LYS A 10 15.75 -4.05 7.62
CA LYS A 10 14.95 -5.05 8.38
C LYS A 10 14.43 -6.20 7.52
N LEU A 11 14.31 -5.99 6.21
CA LEU A 11 13.85 -6.98 5.24
C LEU A 11 14.97 -7.88 4.69
N ALA A 12 16.25 -7.56 4.96
CA ALA A 12 17.36 -8.33 4.41
C ALA A 12 17.31 -9.82 4.79
N PRO A 13 17.00 -10.21 6.04
CA PRO A 13 16.92 -11.64 6.40
C PRO A 13 15.85 -12.41 5.61
N LEU A 14 14.74 -11.75 5.22
CA LEU A 14 13.68 -12.34 4.42
C LEU A 14 14.17 -12.62 3.00
N PHE A 15 14.81 -11.65 2.35
CA PHE A 15 15.36 -11.81 1.01
C PHE A 15 16.52 -12.80 0.96
N ASP A 16 17.35 -12.85 2.00
CA ASP A 16 18.41 -13.84 2.14
C ASP A 16 17.84 -15.26 2.29
N GLY A 17 16.71 -15.41 2.99
CA GLY A 17 15.95 -16.67 3.03
C GLY A 17 15.46 -17.10 1.65
N CYS A 18 14.73 -16.23 0.97
CA CYS A 18 14.18 -16.54 -0.37
C CYS A 18 15.28 -16.88 -1.38
N ARG A 19 16.41 -16.16 -1.34
CA ARG A 19 17.57 -16.43 -2.20
C ARG A 19 18.21 -17.79 -1.93
N ARG A 20 18.29 -18.23 -0.67
CA ARG A 20 18.79 -19.57 -0.31
C ARG A 20 17.87 -20.67 -0.83
N ASP A 21 16.58 -20.39 -0.87
CA ASP A 21 15.54 -21.30 -1.36
C ASP A 21 15.35 -21.22 -2.90
N ASP A 22 16.23 -20.51 -3.62
CA ASP A 22 16.16 -20.26 -5.07
C ASP A 22 14.78 -19.77 -5.56
N ARG A 23 14.12 -18.94 -4.75
CA ARG A 23 12.78 -18.39 -5.05
C ARG A 23 12.74 -16.87 -4.90
N ALA A 24 11.81 -16.25 -5.61
CA ALA A 24 11.45 -14.86 -5.37
C ALA A 24 10.59 -14.74 -4.09
N ALA A 25 10.66 -13.58 -3.43
CA ALA A 25 9.77 -13.25 -2.33
C ALA A 25 8.39 -12.86 -2.88
N LEU A 26 7.32 -13.42 -2.30
CA LEU A 26 5.95 -13.03 -2.62
C LEU A 26 5.53 -11.86 -1.73
N ILE A 27 5.34 -10.69 -2.35
CA ILE A 27 4.94 -9.45 -1.68
C ILE A 27 3.48 -9.14 -2.04
N GLY A 28 2.59 -9.21 -1.05
CA GLY A 28 1.15 -9.02 -1.23
C GLY A 28 0.69 -7.64 -0.75
N TYR A 29 0.02 -6.88 -1.62
CA TYR A 29 -0.57 -5.60 -1.27
C TYR A 29 -2.07 -5.74 -0.96
N LEU A 30 -2.52 -5.17 0.17
CA LEU A 30 -3.94 -5.02 0.49
C LEU A 30 -4.24 -3.64 1.10
N PRO A 31 -5.28 -2.94 0.62
CA PRO A 31 -5.74 -1.70 1.24
C PRO A 31 -6.41 -2.00 2.59
N THR A 32 -6.00 -1.24 3.60
CA THR A 32 -6.52 -1.38 4.96
C THR A 32 -7.97 -0.98 5.00
N GLY A 33 -8.79 -1.85 5.58
CA GLY A 33 -10.20 -1.72 5.52
C GLY A 33 -10.65 -1.66 4.07
N TYR A 34 -10.61 -2.77 3.34
CA TYR A 34 -11.58 -3.14 2.29
C TYR A 34 -11.94 -4.63 2.47
N PRO A 35 -13.21 -5.11 2.47
CA PRO A 35 -14.52 -4.43 2.37
C PRO A 35 -15.15 -3.96 3.71
N ASP A 36 -14.77 -4.53 4.88
CA ASP A 36 -14.79 -3.89 6.22
C ASP A 36 -13.39 -3.99 6.92
N VAL A 37 -13.15 -3.34 8.08
CA VAL A 37 -11.83 -3.41 8.77
C VAL A 37 -11.53 -4.85 9.23
N PRO A 38 -12.42 -5.55 9.95
CA PRO A 38 -12.24 -6.95 10.30
C PRO A 38 -11.89 -7.85 9.12
N THR A 39 -12.61 -7.74 8.01
CA THR A 39 -12.38 -8.56 6.81
C THR A 39 -11.03 -8.25 6.16
N SER A 40 -10.59 -6.98 6.16
CA SER A 40 -9.26 -6.64 5.64
C SER A 40 -8.14 -7.25 6.48
N VAL A 41 -8.30 -7.31 7.80
CA VAL A 41 -7.34 -7.98 8.69
C VAL A 41 -7.36 -9.48 8.45
N ALA A 42 -8.53 -10.09 8.36
CA ALA A 42 -8.66 -11.52 8.04
C ALA A 42 -8.03 -11.87 6.69
N ALA A 43 -8.19 -11.02 5.68
CA ALA A 43 -7.57 -11.19 4.36
C ALA A 43 -6.03 -11.08 4.43
N MET A 44 -5.50 -10.13 5.20
CA MET A 44 -4.05 -10.02 5.43
C MET A 44 -3.52 -11.25 6.16
N THR A 45 -4.22 -11.74 7.19
CA THR A 45 -3.84 -12.99 7.88
C THR A 45 -3.84 -14.18 6.92
N ALA A 46 -4.88 -14.32 6.09
CA ALA A 46 -4.97 -15.38 5.10
C ALA A 46 -3.82 -15.33 4.06
N LEU A 47 -3.32 -14.14 3.71
CA LEU A 47 -2.13 -14.02 2.85
C LEU A 47 -0.88 -14.60 3.52
N VAL A 48 -0.66 -14.32 4.81
CA VAL A 48 0.46 -14.92 5.56
C VAL A 48 0.35 -16.44 5.57
N GLU A 49 -0.83 -16.97 5.87
CA GLU A 49 -1.10 -18.41 5.92
C GLU A 49 -0.94 -19.09 4.55
N SER A 50 -1.19 -18.35 3.46
CA SER A 50 -1.03 -18.84 2.09
C SER A 50 0.42 -18.80 1.57
N GLY A 51 1.37 -18.35 2.39
CA GLY A 51 2.79 -18.30 2.01
C GLY A 51 3.27 -16.96 1.45
N CYS A 52 2.58 -15.86 1.75
CA CYS A 52 3.08 -14.52 1.45
C CYS A 52 4.22 -14.17 2.42
N ASP A 53 5.38 -13.79 1.88
CA ASP A 53 6.57 -13.45 2.68
C ASP A 53 6.45 -12.07 3.32
N LEU A 54 5.83 -11.12 2.61
CA LEU A 54 5.71 -9.73 3.04
C LEU A 54 4.36 -9.14 2.63
N ILE A 55 3.73 -8.43 3.56
CA ILE A 55 2.47 -7.74 3.31
C ILE A 55 2.69 -6.24 3.26
N GLU A 56 2.26 -5.62 2.18
CA GLU A 56 2.14 -4.18 2.04
C GLU A 56 0.76 -3.74 2.50
N VAL A 57 0.74 -3.08 3.66
CA VAL A 57 -0.48 -2.54 4.26
C VAL A 57 -0.76 -1.18 3.64
N GLY A 58 -1.68 -1.15 2.68
CA GLY A 58 -2.07 0.08 1.99
C GLY A 58 -2.90 0.99 2.91
N VAL A 59 -2.51 2.25 3.04
CA VAL A 59 -3.29 3.26 3.76
C VAL A 59 -4.20 3.97 2.75
N PRO A 60 -5.54 3.87 2.86
CA PRO A 60 -6.45 4.54 1.93
C PRO A 60 -6.23 6.05 1.88
N TYR A 61 -6.06 6.59 0.68
CA TYR A 61 -5.81 8.01 0.44
C TYR A 61 -6.92 8.62 -0.41
N SER A 62 -7.22 9.92 -0.22
CA SER A 62 -8.32 10.60 -0.92
C SER A 62 -8.02 10.89 -2.39
N ASP A 63 -6.74 11.02 -2.74
CA ASP A 63 -6.28 11.36 -4.09
C ASP A 63 -5.21 10.38 -4.60
N PRO A 64 -5.56 9.10 -4.81
CA PRO A 64 -4.62 8.07 -5.23
C PRO A 64 -4.23 8.26 -6.70
N GLY A 65 -3.20 9.09 -6.96
CA GLY A 65 -2.77 9.44 -8.31
C GLY A 65 -1.95 8.37 -9.03
N MET A 66 -1.32 7.48 -8.27
CA MET A 66 -0.45 6.41 -8.77
C MET A 66 -1.13 5.04 -8.79
N ASP A 67 -2.31 4.91 -8.18
CA ASP A 67 -3.02 3.65 -8.11
C ASP A 67 -3.86 3.41 -9.37
N GLY A 68 -3.86 2.16 -9.83
CA GLY A 68 -4.76 1.72 -10.90
C GLY A 68 -6.25 1.77 -10.47
N PRO A 69 -7.19 1.64 -11.42
CA PRO A 69 -8.63 1.80 -11.15
C PRO A 69 -9.17 0.83 -10.09
N THR A 70 -8.63 -0.40 -10.02
CA THR A 70 -9.01 -1.38 -9.00
C THR A 70 -8.64 -0.93 -7.60
N ILE A 71 -7.38 -0.55 -7.39
CA ILE A 71 -6.89 -0.11 -6.09
C ILE A 71 -7.55 1.23 -5.71
N ALA A 72 -7.62 2.17 -6.65
CA ALA A 72 -8.28 3.46 -6.44
C ALA A 72 -9.76 3.30 -6.02
N ALA A 73 -10.51 2.37 -6.62
CA ALA A 73 -11.91 2.12 -6.23
C ALA A 73 -12.02 1.56 -4.81
N THR A 74 -11.14 0.64 -4.42
CA THR A 74 -11.14 0.08 -3.06
C THR A 74 -10.79 1.12 -2.00
N THR A 75 -9.83 2.01 -2.29
CA THR A 75 -9.41 3.07 -1.38
C THR A 75 -10.42 4.23 -1.34
N GLU A 76 -11.06 4.58 -2.46
CA GLU A 76 -12.13 5.59 -2.54
C GLU A 76 -13.35 5.18 -1.70
N ALA A 77 -13.77 3.91 -1.81
CA ALA A 77 -14.87 3.37 -1.00
C ALA A 77 -14.63 3.53 0.51
N ARG A 78 -13.36 3.64 0.94
CA ARG A 78 -12.97 3.50 2.34
C ARG A 78 -12.42 4.77 2.95
N CYS A 79 -11.72 5.59 2.17
CA CYS A 79 -11.41 6.96 2.55
C CYS A 79 -12.71 7.75 2.85
N THR A 80 -13.77 7.50 2.08
CA THR A 80 -15.09 8.09 2.31
C THR A 80 -15.70 7.64 3.65
N ALA A 81 -15.58 6.35 3.99
CA ALA A 81 -16.17 5.76 5.20
C ALA A 81 -15.38 6.06 6.48
N VAL A 82 -14.05 6.22 6.40
CA VAL A 82 -13.15 6.34 7.57
C VAL A 82 -12.76 7.79 7.86
N CYS A 83 -12.45 8.60 6.84
CA CYS A 83 -11.99 9.97 7.05
C CYS A 83 -13.12 11.02 7.02
N GLY A 84 -14.35 10.64 6.69
CA GLY A 84 -15.47 11.59 6.51
C GLY A 84 -15.28 12.57 5.35
N CYS A 85 -14.24 12.37 4.53
CA CYS A 85 -13.95 13.16 3.35
C CYS A 85 -14.82 12.66 2.19
N ALA A 86 -16.06 13.18 2.09
CA ALA A 86 -16.94 12.94 0.95
C ALA A 86 -16.48 13.68 -0.32
N THR A 87 -15.48 14.55 -0.22
CA THR A 87 -15.01 15.37 -1.33
C THR A 87 -13.93 14.64 -2.10
N ARG A 88 -14.35 13.92 -3.14
CA ARG A 88 -13.54 13.79 -4.34
C ARG A 88 -13.03 15.19 -4.71
N TRP A 89 -11.73 15.45 -4.59
CA TRP A 89 -11.19 16.72 -5.06
C TRP A 89 -11.56 16.86 -6.55
N PRO A 90 -12.32 17.91 -6.94
CA PRO A 90 -12.85 18.01 -8.29
C PRO A 90 -11.71 17.85 -9.29
N ARG A 91 -11.88 17.00 -10.32
CA ARG A 91 -10.84 16.81 -11.35
C ARG A 91 -10.39 18.16 -11.95
N SER A 92 -11.31 19.13 -12.03
CA SER A 92 -11.05 20.51 -12.46
C SER A 92 -10.06 21.30 -11.58
N ARG A 93 -9.82 20.87 -10.33
CA ARG A 93 -8.90 21.54 -9.39
C ARG A 93 -7.56 20.80 -9.22
N ARG A 94 -7.30 19.70 -9.93
CA ARG A 94 -6.00 18.98 -9.82
C ARG A 94 -4.83 19.80 -10.38
N SER A 95 -5.08 20.67 -11.35
CA SER A 95 -4.09 21.62 -11.88
C SER A 95 -3.70 22.72 -10.88
N ALA A 96 -4.52 22.95 -9.85
CA ALA A 96 -4.30 23.98 -8.83
C ALA A 96 -3.57 23.46 -7.58
N ARG A 97 -3.03 22.23 -7.58
CA ARG A 97 -2.22 21.73 -6.46
C ARG A 97 -0.96 22.58 -6.32
N PRO A 98 -0.65 23.14 -5.13
CA PRO A 98 0.68 23.69 -4.86
C PRO A 98 1.72 22.59 -5.11
N ALA A 99 2.87 22.95 -5.67
CA ALA A 99 3.87 21.98 -6.15
C ALA A 99 4.27 20.93 -5.11
N ALA A 100 4.22 21.26 -3.81
CA ALA A 100 4.51 20.38 -2.69
C ALA A 100 3.51 19.21 -2.49
N ALA A 101 2.38 19.20 -3.20
CA ALA A 101 1.42 18.10 -3.22
C ALA A 101 1.44 17.31 -4.55
N ARG A 102 2.37 17.63 -5.46
CA ARG A 102 2.64 16.88 -6.69
C ARG A 102 3.91 16.05 -6.47
N TRP A 103 3.81 15.06 -5.60
CA TRP A 103 4.78 13.96 -5.61
C TRP A 103 4.32 12.92 -6.62
#